data_AF-A0A0B2VD37-F1
#
_entry.id   AF-A0A0B2VD37-F1
#
_cell.length_a   1.000
_cell.length_b   1.000
_cell.length_c   1.000
_cell.angle_alpha   90.00
_cell.angle_beta   90.00
_cell.angle_gamma   90.00
#
_symmetry.space_group_name_H-M   'P 1'
#
loop_
_entity.id
_entity.type
_entity.pdbx_description
1 polymer ?
#
loop_
_entity_poly.entity_id
_entity_poly.type
_entity_poly.pdbx_seq_one_letter_code
_entity_poly.pdbx_strand_id
1 'polypeptide(L)'
;MDKMKEGLQRRARRMQENLQQSVGLSERKDELQSVTHLEQRNQKMVAAVKNTQQNLQTCIRSGSKNEAVDKRKRRLEQFGLWQQLQADAKDFENTFPRDEPPLLADVLRMYGEVVGVILEEKVLTDQLIEKNVIDAFGKYIDEEKALSKAKEKLTRTAVDVEVCRKRRHGNHDESKAQEIQDEYPPYCINST
;
A
#
# COMPACT_ATOMS: atom_id res chain seq x y z
N MET A 1 22.65 35.33 -53.00
CA MET A 1 23.12 34.14 -52.25
C MET A 1 22.58 34.11 -50.81
N ASP A 2 22.16 35.24 -50.24
CA ASP A 2 21.80 35.36 -48.81
C ASP A 2 20.50 34.64 -48.42
N LYS A 3 19.47 34.65 -49.28
CA LYS A 3 18.22 33.88 -49.04
C LYS A 3 18.46 32.36 -48.92
N MET A 4 19.49 31.86 -49.59
CA MET A 4 19.85 30.44 -49.56
C MET A 4 20.60 30.09 -48.26
N LYS A 5 21.43 31.00 -47.74
CA LYS A 5 22.07 30.91 -46.42
C LYS A 5 21.05 30.96 -45.28
N GLU A 6 20.08 31.89 -45.34
CA GLU A 6 19.00 31.98 -44.33
C GLU A 6 18.11 30.74 -44.31
N GLY A 7 17.78 30.19 -45.49
CA GLY A 7 17.03 28.94 -45.61
C GLY A 7 17.77 27.76 -44.98
N LEU A 8 19.08 27.68 -45.18
CA LEU A 8 19.93 26.64 -44.59
C LEU A 8 20.05 26.79 -43.07
N GLN A 9 20.24 28.01 -42.56
CA GLN A 9 20.29 28.28 -41.11
C GLN A 9 18.97 27.96 -40.42
N ARG A 10 17.82 28.30 -41.02
CA ARG A 10 16.50 27.93 -40.48
C ARG A 10 16.29 26.42 -40.46
N ARG A 11 16.81 25.70 -41.45
CA ARG A 11 16.71 24.23 -41.52
C ARG A 11 17.64 23.57 -40.49
N ALA A 12 18.84 24.10 -40.30
CA ALA A 12 19.78 23.66 -39.28
C ALA A 12 19.24 23.89 -37.85
N ARG A 13 18.64 25.06 -37.58
CA ARG A 13 17.97 25.33 -36.29
C ARG A 13 16.82 24.36 -36.02
N ARG A 14 15.93 24.12 -37.00
CA ARG A 14 14.84 23.15 -36.84
C ARG A 14 15.35 21.72 -36.65
N MET A 15 16.44 21.35 -37.31
CA MET A 15 17.05 20.04 -37.14
C MET A 15 17.70 19.89 -35.75
N GLN A 16 18.31 20.94 -35.23
CA GLN A 16 18.85 21.00 -33.87
C GLN A 16 17.74 20.95 -32.81
N GLU A 17 16.63 21.69 -33.01
CA GLU A 17 15.45 21.63 -32.15
C GLU A 17 14.80 20.24 -32.17
N ASN A 18 14.67 19.62 -33.35
CA ASN A 18 14.15 18.27 -33.47
C ASN A 18 15.06 17.24 -32.82
N LEU A 19 16.39 17.34 -32.96
CA LEU A 19 17.34 16.45 -32.28
C LEU A 19 17.31 16.64 -30.76
N GLN A 20 17.23 17.88 -30.27
CA GLN A 20 17.08 18.17 -28.85
C GLN A 20 15.73 17.70 -28.28
N GLN A 21 14.68 17.70 -29.09
CA GLN A 21 13.37 17.17 -28.71
C GLN A 21 13.31 15.65 -28.81
N SER A 22 13.96 14.99 -29.77
CA SER A 22 13.77 13.55 -30.01
C SER A 22 14.75 12.66 -29.24
N VAL A 23 15.92 13.16 -28.84
CA VAL A 23 16.90 12.39 -28.07
C VAL A 23 16.45 12.29 -26.61
N GLY A 24 16.19 11.06 -26.15
CA GLY A 24 15.80 10.76 -24.76
C GLY A 24 14.30 10.85 -24.45
N LEU A 25 13.43 11.26 -25.40
CA LEU A 25 11.98 11.24 -25.18
C LEU A 25 11.38 9.82 -25.21
N SER A 26 11.92 8.91 -26.00
CA SER A 26 11.47 7.51 -26.02
C SER A 26 11.76 6.85 -24.67
N GLU A 27 13.02 6.94 -24.22
CA GLU A 27 13.46 6.39 -22.93
C GLU A 27 12.70 7.03 -21.77
N ARG A 28 12.51 8.36 -21.75
CA ARG A 28 11.67 9.02 -20.74
C ARG A 28 10.21 8.61 -20.78
N LYS A 29 9.64 8.39 -21.97
CA LYS A 29 8.25 7.94 -22.11
C LYS A 29 8.09 6.52 -21.60
N ASP A 30 9.05 5.64 -21.90
CA ASP A 30 9.06 4.26 -21.44
C ASP A 30 9.26 4.18 -19.92
N GLU A 31 10.15 5.01 -19.35
CA GLU A 31 10.33 5.16 -17.90
C GLU A 31 9.06 5.68 -17.21
N LEU A 32 8.41 6.70 -17.76
CA LEU A 32 7.19 7.28 -17.19
C LEU A 32 6.00 6.30 -17.27
N GLN A 33 5.90 5.54 -18.36
CA GLN A 33 4.93 4.46 -18.51
C GLN A 33 5.20 3.31 -17.52
N SER A 34 6.47 2.95 -17.32
CA SER A 34 6.89 1.94 -16.33
C SER A 34 6.48 2.34 -14.91
N VAL A 35 6.73 3.60 -14.51
CA VAL A 35 6.29 4.14 -13.22
C VAL A 35 4.77 4.10 -13.10
N THR A 36 4.04 4.52 -14.13
CA THR A 36 2.57 4.50 -14.14
C THR A 36 2.02 3.08 -13.94
N HIS A 37 2.62 2.09 -14.61
CA HIS A 37 2.24 0.69 -14.46
C HIS A 37 2.51 0.15 -13.05
N LEU A 38 3.66 0.50 -12.46
CA LEU A 38 4.00 0.14 -11.08
C LEU A 38 3.02 0.75 -10.07
N GLU A 39 2.61 2.01 -10.29
CA GLU A 39 1.62 2.68 -9.44
C GLU A 39 0.25 2.00 -9.50
N GLN A 40 -0.23 1.69 -10.71
CA GLN A 40 -1.49 0.96 -10.88
C GLN A 40 -1.44 -0.43 -10.25
N ARG A 41 -0.32 -1.15 -10.42
CA ARG A 41 -0.11 -2.45 -9.78
C ARG A 41 -0.17 -2.32 -8.27
N ASN A 42 0.53 -1.35 -7.70
CA ASN A 42 0.54 -1.13 -6.26
C ASN A 42 -0.86 -0.79 -5.72
N GLN A 43 -1.62 0.08 -6.40
CA GLN A 43 -3.01 0.38 -6.02
C GLN A 43 -3.89 -0.88 -5.97
N LYS A 44 -3.77 -1.77 -6.97
CA LYS A 44 -4.52 -3.03 -6.99
C LYS A 44 -4.11 -3.95 -5.83
N MET A 45 -2.82 -4.07 -5.56
CA MET A 45 -2.30 -4.87 -4.45
C MET A 45 -2.81 -4.36 -3.10
N VAL A 46 -2.75 -3.04 -2.88
CA VAL A 46 -3.22 -2.40 -1.65
C VAL A 46 -4.73 -2.57 -1.47
N ALA A 47 -5.51 -2.42 -2.54
CA ALA A 47 -6.94 -2.67 -2.49
C ALA A 47 -7.26 -4.13 -2.12
N ALA A 48 -6.55 -5.10 -2.72
CA ALA A 48 -6.70 -6.51 -2.39
C ALA A 48 -6.37 -6.78 -0.92
N VAL A 49 -5.24 -6.27 -0.42
CA VAL A 49 -4.82 -6.43 0.98
C VAL A 49 -5.86 -5.85 1.94
N LYS A 50 -6.34 -4.62 1.69
CA LYS A 50 -7.37 -3.98 2.53
C LYS A 50 -8.68 -4.77 2.54
N ASN A 51 -9.14 -5.22 1.38
CA ASN A 51 -10.37 -6.00 1.25
C ASN A 51 -10.26 -7.34 1.98
N THR A 52 -9.15 -8.06 1.79
CA THR A 52 -8.92 -9.34 2.47
C THR A 52 -8.82 -9.15 3.97
N GLN A 53 -8.10 -8.12 4.46
CA GLN A 53 -8.00 -7.81 5.88
C GLN A 53 -9.39 -7.55 6.50
N GLN A 54 -10.23 -6.74 5.84
CA GLN A 54 -11.58 -6.42 6.30
C GLN A 54 -12.48 -7.66 6.37
N ASN A 55 -12.40 -8.53 5.34
CA ASN A 55 -13.17 -9.76 5.30
C ASN A 55 -12.74 -10.71 6.43
N LEU A 56 -11.43 -10.88 6.66
CA LEU A 56 -10.91 -11.70 7.75
C LEU A 56 -11.33 -11.17 9.12
N GLN A 57 -11.29 -9.86 9.34
CA GLN A 57 -11.77 -9.23 10.59
C GLN A 57 -13.27 -9.43 10.83
N THR A 58 -14.05 -9.65 9.77
CA THR A 58 -15.48 -9.95 9.86
C THR A 58 -15.73 -11.41 10.20
N CYS A 59 -14.93 -12.32 9.63
CA CYS A 59 -15.00 -13.75 9.89
C CYS A 59 -14.44 -14.15 11.26
N ILE A 60 -13.46 -13.39 11.76
CA ILE A 60 -12.77 -13.66 13.02
C ILE A 60 -13.24 -12.63 14.04
N ARG A 61 -14.06 -13.07 15.01
CA ARG A 61 -14.48 -12.24 16.15
C ARG A 61 -13.26 -11.92 17.01
N SER A 62 -12.56 -10.87 16.61
CA SER A 62 -11.29 -10.48 17.20
C SER A 62 -11.52 -10.05 18.65
N GLY A 63 -11.01 -10.85 19.58
CA GLY A 63 -10.91 -10.49 21.00
C GLY A 63 -9.72 -9.56 21.24
N SER A 64 -9.37 -9.34 22.51
CA SER A 64 -8.06 -8.73 22.78
C SER A 64 -6.96 -9.65 22.25
N LYS A 65 -5.88 -9.09 21.66
CA LYS A 65 -4.76 -9.86 21.09
C LYS A 65 -4.15 -10.86 22.08
N ASN A 66 -4.23 -10.57 23.37
CA ASN A 66 -3.70 -11.39 24.46
C ASN A 66 -4.79 -12.10 25.27
N GLU A 67 -6.00 -12.21 24.73
CA GLU A 67 -7.09 -12.88 25.41
C GLU A 67 -6.86 -14.39 25.46
N ALA A 68 -6.97 -14.98 26.65
CA ALA A 68 -6.81 -16.41 26.87
C ALA A 68 -7.83 -17.23 26.07
N VAL A 69 -7.40 -18.42 25.62
CA VAL A 69 -8.20 -19.35 24.81
C VAL A 69 -9.55 -19.64 25.46
N ASP A 70 -9.57 -19.95 26.76
CA ASP A 70 -10.81 -20.24 27.49
C ASP A 70 -11.81 -19.09 27.49
N LYS A 71 -11.33 -17.86 27.51
CA LYS A 71 -12.20 -16.67 27.48
C LYS A 71 -12.77 -16.44 26.08
N ARG A 72 -12.01 -16.75 25.02
CA ARG A 72 -12.48 -16.71 23.64
C ARG A 72 -13.48 -17.83 23.34
N LYS A 73 -13.23 -19.06 23.83
CA LYS A 73 -14.15 -20.21 23.68
C LYS A 73 -15.57 -19.87 24.14
N ARG A 74 -15.71 -19.14 25.27
CA ARG A 74 -17.00 -18.69 25.83
C ARG A 74 -17.86 -17.82 24.89
N ARG A 75 -17.27 -17.24 23.84
CA ARG A 75 -17.97 -16.37 22.87
C ARG A 75 -18.44 -17.12 21.61
N LEU A 76 -18.01 -18.37 21.45
CA LEU A 76 -18.42 -19.23 20.36
C LEU A 76 -19.81 -19.78 20.65
N GLU A 77 -20.65 -19.85 19.62
CA GLU A 77 -22.05 -20.29 19.75
C GLU A 77 -22.17 -21.74 20.22
N GLN A 78 -21.19 -22.60 19.89
CA GLN A 78 -21.15 -24.01 20.31
C GLN A 78 -20.75 -24.18 21.79
N PHE A 79 -20.29 -23.13 22.47
CA PHE A 79 -19.84 -23.22 23.86
C PHE A 79 -20.97 -23.64 24.81
N GLY A 80 -22.19 -23.13 24.58
CA GLY A 80 -23.36 -23.51 25.38
C GLY A 80 -23.66 -25.01 25.25
N LEU A 81 -23.61 -25.54 24.03
CA LEU A 81 -23.80 -26.97 23.77
C LEU A 81 -22.72 -27.80 24.47
N TRP A 82 -21.45 -27.39 24.38
CA TRP A 82 -20.35 -28.07 25.06
C TRP A 82 -20.58 -28.16 26.57
N GLN A 83 -20.97 -27.05 27.21
CA GLN A 83 -21.25 -27.04 28.65
C GLN A 83 -22.44 -27.93 29.01
N GLN A 84 -23.51 -27.89 28.21
CA GLN A 84 -24.70 -28.69 28.42
C GLN A 84 -24.37 -30.19 28.34
N LEU A 85 -23.66 -30.64 27.30
CA LEU A 85 -23.29 -32.05 27.13
C LEU A 85 -22.49 -32.59 28.33
N GLN A 86 -21.56 -31.79 28.85
CA GLN A 86 -20.74 -32.16 30.01
C GLN A 86 -21.57 -32.20 31.30
N ALA A 87 -22.50 -31.26 31.47
CA ALA A 87 -23.39 -31.22 32.62
C ALA A 87 -24.37 -32.41 32.61
N ASP A 88 -25.05 -32.63 31.48
CA ASP A 88 -26.02 -33.70 31.31
C ASP A 88 -25.35 -35.08 31.51
N ALA A 89 -24.16 -35.31 30.94
CA ALA A 89 -23.39 -36.54 31.15
C ALA A 89 -23.12 -36.79 32.64
N LYS A 90 -22.66 -35.77 33.36
CA LYS A 90 -22.36 -35.84 34.79
C LYS A 90 -23.63 -36.07 35.63
N ASP A 91 -24.74 -35.47 35.25
CA ASP A 91 -26.02 -35.65 35.94
C ASP A 91 -26.55 -37.07 35.76
N PHE A 92 -26.38 -37.68 34.58
CA PHE A 92 -26.69 -39.10 34.36
C PHE A 92 -25.82 -40.01 35.23
N GLU A 93 -24.52 -39.76 35.32
CA GLU A 93 -23.59 -40.51 36.17
C GLU A 93 -23.97 -40.42 37.66
N ASN A 94 -24.37 -39.23 38.13
CA ASN A 94 -24.79 -39.02 39.52
C ASN A 94 -26.17 -39.62 39.84
N THR A 95 -27.09 -39.63 38.88
CA THR A 95 -28.47 -40.11 39.08
C THR A 95 -28.54 -41.63 39.04
N PHE A 96 -27.70 -42.26 38.21
CA PHE A 96 -27.63 -43.71 38.07
C PHE A 96 -26.24 -44.23 38.45
N PRO A 97 -25.81 -44.07 39.73
CA PRO A 97 -24.51 -44.53 40.17
C PRO A 97 -24.49 -46.05 40.12
N ARG A 98 -23.70 -46.59 39.19
CA ARG A 98 -23.41 -48.01 39.00
C ARG A 98 -21.91 -48.17 38.78
N ASP A 99 -21.41 -49.41 38.82
CA ASP A 99 -20.00 -49.71 38.51
C ASP A 99 -19.60 -49.26 37.09
N GLU A 100 -20.57 -49.14 36.18
CA GLU A 100 -20.41 -48.61 34.83
C GLU A 100 -21.39 -47.45 34.56
N PRO A 101 -20.93 -46.33 33.97
CA PRO A 101 -21.79 -45.23 33.59
C PRO A 101 -22.86 -45.66 32.56
N PRO A 102 -24.05 -45.05 32.56
CA PRO A 102 -25.05 -45.30 31.52
C PRO A 102 -24.48 -45.02 30.13
N LEU A 103 -24.79 -45.85 29.13
CA LEU A 103 -24.34 -45.66 27.73
C LEU A 103 -24.59 -44.23 27.22
N LEU A 104 -25.71 -43.62 27.62
CA LEU A 104 -26.03 -42.24 27.23
C LEU A 104 -25.04 -41.22 27.83
N ALA A 105 -24.58 -41.42 29.06
CA ALA A 105 -23.55 -40.57 29.66
C ALA A 105 -22.24 -40.65 28.87
N ASP A 106 -21.83 -41.85 28.45
CA ASP A 106 -20.65 -42.04 27.61
C ASP A 106 -20.80 -41.34 26.25
N VAL A 107 -21.97 -41.46 25.61
CA VAL A 107 -22.25 -40.80 24.32
C VAL A 107 -22.24 -39.27 24.47
N LEU A 108 -22.85 -38.72 25.52
CA LEU A 108 -22.87 -37.29 25.81
C LEU A 108 -21.45 -36.76 26.08
N ARG A 109 -20.65 -37.50 26.87
CA ARG A 109 -19.25 -37.16 27.15
C ARG A 109 -18.41 -37.18 25.88
N MET A 110 -18.49 -38.24 25.08
CA MET A 110 -17.77 -38.33 23.80
C MET A 110 -18.14 -37.19 22.87
N TYR A 111 -19.43 -36.84 22.78
CA TYR A 111 -19.85 -35.71 21.96
C TYR A 111 -19.32 -34.38 22.52
N GLY A 112 -19.39 -34.20 23.84
CA GLY A 112 -18.83 -33.04 24.54
C GLY A 112 -17.32 -32.90 24.31
N GLU A 113 -16.57 -33.98 24.30
CA GLU A 113 -15.13 -33.98 23.98
C GLU A 113 -14.87 -33.50 22.55
N VAL A 114 -15.60 -34.03 21.57
CA VAL A 114 -15.47 -33.62 20.16
C VAL A 114 -15.81 -32.14 19.98
N VAL A 115 -16.91 -31.66 20.57
CA VAL A 115 -17.27 -30.22 20.52
C VAL A 115 -16.20 -29.38 21.21
N GLY A 116 -15.63 -29.86 22.33
CA GLY A 116 -14.54 -29.20 23.04
C GLY A 116 -13.30 -28.99 22.16
N VAL A 117 -12.89 -30.03 21.43
CA VAL A 117 -11.77 -29.95 20.47
C VAL A 117 -12.07 -28.97 19.35
N ILE A 118 -13.28 -28.99 18.78
CA ILE A 118 -13.68 -28.06 17.71
C ILE A 118 -13.61 -26.60 18.20
N LEU A 119 -14.09 -26.32 19.42
CA LEU A 119 -14.03 -24.99 20.03
C LEU A 119 -12.59 -24.50 20.18
N GLU A 120 -11.70 -25.37 20.65
CA GLU A 120 -10.28 -25.05 20.85
C GLU A 120 -9.57 -24.80 19.53
N GLU A 121 -9.68 -25.71 18.57
CA GLU A 121 -9.09 -25.57 17.23
C GLU A 121 -9.59 -24.32 16.51
N LYS A 122 -10.87 -23.98 16.66
CA LYS A 122 -11.44 -22.75 16.10
C LYS A 122 -10.75 -21.51 16.68
N VAL A 123 -10.58 -21.43 18.01
CA VAL A 123 -9.90 -20.30 18.65
C VAL A 123 -8.43 -20.22 18.25
N LEU A 124 -7.73 -21.35 18.23
CA LEU A 124 -6.31 -21.40 17.84
C LEU A 124 -6.10 -20.99 16.38
N THR A 125 -6.97 -21.45 15.49
CA THR A 125 -6.95 -21.06 14.08
C THR A 125 -7.19 -19.56 13.92
N ASP A 126 -8.19 -19.01 14.61
CA ASP A 126 -8.49 -17.58 14.58
C ASP A 126 -7.29 -16.74 15.08
N GLN A 127 -6.66 -17.15 16.19
CA GLN A 127 -5.45 -16.51 16.71
C GLN A 127 -4.27 -16.58 15.74
N LEU A 128 -4.10 -17.72 15.05
CA LEU A 128 -3.03 -17.89 14.07
C LEU A 128 -3.21 -16.95 12.86
N ILE A 129 -4.44 -16.80 12.38
CA ILE A 129 -4.78 -15.88 11.29
C ILE A 129 -4.58 -14.43 11.73
N GLU A 130 -5.02 -14.06 12.94
CA GLU A 130 -4.79 -12.72 13.52
C GLU A 130 -3.29 -12.38 13.52
N LYS A 131 -2.46 -13.27 14.08
CA LYS A 131 -1.03 -13.04 14.28
C LYS A 131 -0.22 -13.02 12.98
N ASN A 132 -0.55 -13.91 12.03
CA ASN A 132 0.30 -14.09 10.85
C ASN A 132 -0.22 -13.37 9.61
N VAL A 133 -1.54 -13.23 9.48
CA VAL A 133 -2.16 -12.67 8.28
C VAL A 133 -2.60 -11.24 8.51
N ILE A 134 -3.44 -10.99 9.53
CA ILE A 134 -3.98 -9.64 9.79
C ILE A 134 -2.85 -8.68 10.16
N ASP A 135 -1.90 -9.10 11.01
CA ASP A 135 -0.75 -8.27 11.38
C ASP A 135 0.21 -8.01 10.21
N ALA A 136 0.40 -8.99 9.30
CA ALA A 136 1.22 -8.80 8.10
C ALA A 136 0.56 -7.81 7.13
N PHE A 137 -0.75 -7.92 6.91
CA PHE A 137 -1.51 -6.94 6.13
C PHE A 137 -1.49 -5.55 6.75
N GLY A 138 -1.55 -5.46 8.09
CA GLY A 138 -1.39 -4.20 8.81
C GLY A 138 -0.06 -3.51 8.49
N LYS A 139 1.06 -4.25 8.59
CA LYS A 139 2.39 -3.75 8.25
C LYS A 139 2.48 -3.29 6.79
N TYR A 140 1.97 -4.08 5.85
CA TYR A 140 1.94 -3.71 4.44
C TYR A 140 1.19 -2.39 4.19
N ILE A 141 0.04 -2.19 4.86
CA ILE A 141 -0.74 -0.96 4.75
C ILE A 141 0.03 0.23 5.34
N ASP A 142 0.77 0.05 6.44
CA ASP A 142 1.57 1.12 7.02
C ASP A 142 2.78 1.50 6.17
N GLU A 143 3.44 0.52 5.54
CA GLU A 143 4.47 0.74 4.53
C GLU A 143 3.92 1.49 3.31
N GLU A 144 2.72 1.15 2.84
CA GLU A 144 2.04 1.89 1.77
C GLU A 144 1.81 3.35 2.15
N LYS A 145 1.32 3.65 3.37
CA LYS A 145 1.15 5.03 3.83
C LYS A 145 2.49 5.78 3.84
N ALA A 146 3.57 5.12 4.27
CA ALA A 146 4.90 5.71 4.26
C ALA A 146 5.38 6.01 2.83
N LEU A 147 5.17 5.07 1.90
CA LEU A 147 5.48 5.23 0.49
C LEU A 147 4.67 6.37 -0.14
N SER A 148 3.37 6.46 0.14
CA SER A 148 2.51 7.55 -0.34
C SER A 148 3.00 8.92 0.14
N LYS A 149 3.42 9.05 1.41
CA LYS A 149 4.06 10.28 1.91
C LYS A 149 5.38 10.60 1.22
N ALA A 150 6.20 9.59 0.93
CA ALA A 150 7.46 9.77 0.21
C ALA A 150 7.22 10.24 -1.23
N LYS A 151 6.20 9.68 -1.90
CA LYS A 151 5.76 10.10 -3.24
C LYS A 151 5.33 11.57 -3.25
N GLU A 152 4.52 11.99 -2.29
CA GLU A 152 4.11 13.40 -2.17
C GLU A 152 5.31 14.36 -2.01
N LYS A 153 6.32 13.95 -1.22
CA LYS A 153 7.57 14.73 -1.08
C LYS A 153 8.33 14.80 -2.40
N LEU A 154 8.49 13.66 -3.09
CA LEU A 154 9.16 13.61 -4.39
C LEU A 154 8.49 14.51 -5.42
N THR A 155 7.14 14.48 -5.51
CA THR A 155 6.39 15.34 -6.42
C THR A 155 6.65 16.83 -6.15
N ARG A 156 6.68 17.25 -4.87
CA ARG A 156 7.02 18.64 -4.51
C ARG A 156 8.44 19.00 -4.94
N THR A 157 9.42 18.15 -4.61
CA THR A 157 10.82 18.38 -5.01
C THR A 157 11.01 18.42 -6.53
N ALA A 158 10.29 17.59 -7.28
CA ALA A 158 10.33 17.61 -8.75
C ALA A 158 9.81 18.94 -9.32
N VAL A 159 8.75 19.49 -8.74
CA VAL A 159 8.24 20.84 -9.09
C VAL A 159 9.29 21.90 -8.77
N ASP A 160 9.91 21.85 -7.58
CA ASP A 160 10.95 22.82 -7.18
C ASP A 160 12.16 22.78 -8.13
N VAL A 161 12.62 21.59 -8.49
CA VAL A 161 13.71 21.40 -9.45
C VAL A 161 13.34 21.97 -10.82
N GLU A 162 12.11 21.75 -11.29
CA GLU A 162 11.65 22.31 -12.57
C GLU A 162 11.57 23.84 -12.53
N VAL A 163 11.12 24.43 -11.42
CA VAL A 163 11.14 25.89 -11.20
C VAL A 163 12.57 26.44 -11.23
N CYS A 164 13.49 25.81 -10.48
CA CYS A 164 14.91 26.20 -10.48
C CYS A 164 15.55 26.05 -11.86
N ARG A 165 15.24 24.97 -12.59
CA ARG A 165 15.70 24.74 -13.95
C ARG A 165 15.20 25.85 -14.88
N LYS A 166 13.92 26.20 -14.84
CA LYS A 166 13.35 27.31 -15.64
C LYS A 166 14.02 28.64 -15.32
N ARG A 167 14.24 28.96 -14.04
CA ARG A 167 14.95 30.18 -13.63
C ARG A 167 16.40 30.19 -14.16
N ARG A 168 17.11 29.07 -14.08
CA ARG A 168 18.48 28.97 -14.60
C ARG A 168 18.56 29.19 -16.12
N HIS A 169 17.62 28.62 -16.89
CA HIS A 169 17.57 28.82 -18.34
C HIS A 169 17.06 30.22 -18.71
N GLY A 170 16.18 30.83 -17.91
CA GLY A 170 15.75 32.22 -18.07
C GLY A 170 16.86 33.22 -17.78
N ASN A 171 17.76 32.93 -16.84
CA ASN A 171 18.96 33.74 -16.60
C ASN A 171 20.04 33.55 -17.68
N HIS A 172 20.00 32.47 -18.46
CA HIS A 172 20.93 32.23 -19.55
C HIS A 172 20.52 32.93 -20.86
N ASP A 173 19.40 33.65 -20.86
CA ASP A 173 19.01 34.62 -21.89
C ASP A 173 19.88 35.90 -21.80
N GLU A 174 21.17 35.76 -21.43
CA GLU A 174 22.21 36.79 -21.55
C GLU A 174 22.30 37.29 -23.00
N SER A 175 21.88 36.48 -23.99
CA SER A 175 21.75 36.93 -25.38
C SER A 175 20.76 38.09 -25.54
N LYS A 176 19.69 38.16 -24.73
CA LYS A 176 18.79 39.33 -24.71
C LYS A 176 19.34 40.47 -23.87
N ALA A 177 20.10 40.17 -22.83
CA ALA A 177 20.80 41.21 -22.05
C ALA A 177 21.89 41.90 -22.89
N GLN A 178 22.57 41.15 -23.78
CA GLN A 178 23.54 41.65 -24.74
C GLN A 178 22.86 42.44 -25.87
N GLU A 179 21.71 41.99 -26.40
CA GLU A 179 20.92 42.76 -27.39
C GLU A 179 20.45 44.11 -26.82
N ILE A 180 20.10 44.18 -25.53
CA ILE A 180 19.74 45.44 -24.85
C ILE A 180 20.97 46.33 -24.59
N GLN A 181 22.16 45.75 -24.42
CA GLN A 181 23.43 46.50 -24.30
C GLN A 181 23.95 47.02 -25.65
N ASP A 182 23.72 46.29 -26.74
CA ASP A 182 24.10 46.71 -28.09
C ASP A 182 23.11 47.74 -28.70
N GLU A 183 21.88 47.82 -28.19
CA GLU A 183 20.89 48.85 -28.58
C GLU A 183 21.16 50.24 -27.95
N TYR A 184 22.05 50.33 -26.95
CA TYR A 184 22.51 51.59 -26.38
C TYR A 184 24.00 51.83 -26.68
N PRO A 185 24.35 52.53 -27.78
CA PRO A 185 25.73 52.89 -28.04
C PRO A 185 26.26 53.85 -26.96
N PRO A 186 27.54 53.74 -26.54
CA PRO A 186 28.16 54.70 -25.65
C PRO A 186 28.47 55.98 -26.44
N TYR A 187 27.51 56.89 -26.55
CA TYR A 187 27.81 58.25 -26.97
C TYR A 187 28.02 59.16 -25.75
N CYS A 188 29.30 59.26 -25.41
CA CYS A 188 30.01 60.49 -25.05
C CYS A 188 29.80 61.11 -23.66
N ILE A 189 30.56 60.60 -22.70
CA ILE A 189 31.34 61.38 -21.72
C ILE A 189 32.79 61.20 -22.24
N ASN A 190 33.63 62.17 -22.61
CA ASN A 190 33.83 63.55 -22.14
C ASN A 190 34.89 64.29 -23.01
N SER A 191 34.96 65.62 -22.80
CA SER A 191 36.15 66.50 -22.85
C SER A 191 36.55 67.19 -24.16
N THR A 192 36.28 68.49 -24.28
CA THR A 192 37.25 69.56 -23.94
C THR A 192 36.52 70.86 -23.62
#